data_AF-A0A7X7K7N6-F1
#
_entry.id   AF-A0A7X7K7N6-F1
#
_cell.length_a   1.000
_cell.length_b   1.000
_cell.length_c   1.000
_cell.angle_alpha   90.00
_cell.angle_beta   90.00
_cell.angle_gamma   90.00
#
_symmetry.space_group_name_H-M   'P 1'
#
loop_
_entity.id
_entity.type
_entity.pdbx_description
1 polymer ?
#
loop_
_entity_poly.entity_id
_entity_poly.type
_entity_poly.pdbx_seq_one_letter_code
_entity_poly.pdbx_strand_id
1 'polypeptide(L)'
;MRGLALANPTINRENWSIAVAYAKSSDPLATLTDTKSKKTYKIRIPKDAVTTGGSDQHLSILQPDGRWAYELYKATKQSDTAWTSNRVVKTDLFSDGLKDGSRASSISHLIGLIRTHEVAEKKIPHALAIGLPDEALKKG
;
A
#
# COMPACT_ATOMS: atom_id res chain seq x y z
N MET A 1 33.41 3.83 -18.95
CA MET A 1 32.35 3.49 -17.97
C MET A 1 31.30 4.58 -18.02
N ARG A 2 30.09 4.29 -18.52
CA ARG A 2 28.96 5.23 -18.39
C ARG A 2 28.41 5.07 -16.97
N GLY A 3 28.72 6.04 -16.10
CA GLY A 3 28.15 6.10 -14.76
C GLY A 3 26.65 6.36 -14.83
N LEU A 4 25.90 5.90 -13.83
CA LEU A 4 24.50 6.27 -13.62
C LEU A 4 24.37 7.78 -13.69
N ALA A 5 23.40 8.28 -14.46
CA ALA A 5 23.14 9.71 -14.53
C ALA A 5 22.85 10.24 -13.12
N LEU A 6 23.50 11.36 -12.74
CA LEU A 6 23.18 12.13 -11.54
C LEU A 6 21.84 12.84 -11.74
N ALA A 7 20.76 12.07 -11.82
CA ALA A 7 19.43 12.60 -11.60
C ALA A 7 19.20 12.67 -10.08
N ASN A 8 18.42 13.64 -9.61
CA ASN A 8 17.81 13.57 -8.29
C ASN A 8 16.55 12.69 -8.43
N PRO A 9 16.61 11.38 -8.11
CA PRO A 9 15.42 10.54 -8.21
C PRO A 9 14.40 11.01 -7.17
N THR A 10 13.27 11.59 -7.61
CA THR A 10 12.10 11.75 -6.74
C THR A 10 11.34 10.43 -6.70
N ILE A 11 11.90 9.45 -5.99
CA ILE A 11 11.28 8.10 -5.87
C ILE A 11 10.17 8.09 -4.81
N ASN A 12 10.16 9.03 -3.87
CA ASN A 12 9.12 9.18 -2.86
C ASN A 12 9.02 10.65 -2.45
N ARG A 13 7.79 11.18 -2.36
CA ARG A 13 7.51 12.52 -1.82
C ARG A 13 6.48 12.32 -0.72
N GLU A 14 6.59 13.11 0.35
CA GLU A 14 5.77 12.99 1.57
C GLU A 14 4.27 12.76 1.30
N ASN A 15 3.74 13.32 0.22
CA ASN A 15 2.31 13.26 -0.10
C ASN A 15 1.92 12.27 -1.23
N TRP A 16 2.89 11.69 -1.96
CA TRP A 16 2.63 10.83 -3.14
C TRP A 16 3.11 9.39 -2.96
N SER A 17 3.82 9.08 -1.89
CA SER A 17 4.05 7.69 -1.46
C SER A 17 2.77 7.09 -0.90
N ILE A 18 2.60 5.77 -1.02
CA ILE A 18 1.42 5.08 -0.49
C ILE A 18 1.39 5.21 1.04
N ALA A 19 0.30 5.77 1.57
CA ALA A 19 0.09 5.89 3.02
C ALA A 19 -0.14 4.51 3.62
N VAL A 20 0.56 4.23 4.72
CA VAL A 20 0.49 2.96 5.44
C VAL A 20 0.14 3.23 6.89
N ALA A 21 -0.99 2.71 7.34
CA ALA A 21 -1.43 2.75 8.73
C ALA A 21 -1.24 1.38 9.39
N TYR A 22 -0.63 1.36 10.57
CA TYR A 22 -0.43 0.16 11.36
C TYR A 22 -1.50 0.10 12.44
N ALA A 23 -2.51 -0.75 12.27
CA ALA A 23 -3.56 -0.91 13.25
C ALA A 23 -3.08 -1.71 14.47
N LYS A 24 -3.54 -1.29 15.64
CA LYS A 24 -3.36 -1.95 16.93
C LYS A 24 -4.68 -2.60 17.36
N SER A 25 -4.60 -3.59 18.24
CA SER A 25 -5.80 -4.23 18.82
C SER A 25 -6.68 -3.24 19.59
N SER A 26 -6.08 -2.16 20.11
CA SER A 26 -6.75 -1.06 20.82
C SER A 26 -7.44 -0.05 19.91
N ASP A 27 -7.15 -0.05 18.60
CA ASP A 27 -7.77 0.90 17.67
C ASP A 27 -9.26 0.61 17.51
N PRO A 28 -10.10 1.59 17.14
CA PRO A 28 -11.52 1.35 16.94
C PRO A 28 -11.77 0.29 15.87
N LEU A 29 -12.77 -0.57 16.12
CA LEU A 29 -13.30 -1.46 15.11
C LEU A 29 -14.23 -0.65 14.20
N ALA A 30 -13.72 -0.29 13.02
CA ALA A 30 -14.44 0.53 12.06
C ALA A 30 -15.18 -0.32 11.02
N THR A 31 -16.24 0.25 10.47
CA THR A 31 -16.93 -0.26 9.28
C THR A 31 -16.31 0.39 8.06
N LEU A 32 -15.68 -0.42 7.21
CA LEU A 32 -15.16 0.01 5.92
C LEU A 32 -16.11 -0.47 4.82
N THR A 33 -16.64 0.44 4.03
CA THR A 33 -17.57 0.14 2.93
C THR A 33 -16.90 0.37 1.58
N ASP A 34 -16.85 -0.67 0.76
CA ASP A 34 -16.54 -0.56 -0.66
C ASP A 34 -17.78 0.00 -1.38
N THR A 35 -17.69 1.22 -1.88
CA THR A 35 -18.82 1.91 -2.49
C THR A 35 -19.17 1.37 -3.87
N LYS A 36 -18.26 0.68 -4.56
CA LYS A 36 -18.50 0.06 -5.88
C LYS A 36 -19.13 -1.32 -5.73
N SER A 37 -18.53 -2.19 -4.91
CA SER A 37 -19.02 -3.56 -4.71
C SER A 37 -20.11 -3.67 -3.64
N LYS A 38 -20.34 -2.61 -2.85
CA LYS A 38 -21.24 -2.56 -1.67
C LYS A 38 -20.84 -3.51 -0.54
N LYS A 39 -19.69 -4.18 -0.63
CA LYS A 39 -19.17 -5.03 0.44
C LYS A 39 -18.75 -4.19 1.62
N THR A 40 -18.96 -4.72 2.82
CA THR A 40 -18.53 -4.11 4.07
C THR A 40 -17.52 -4.99 4.78
N TYR A 41 -16.60 -4.36 5.49
CA TYR A 41 -15.55 -5.00 6.27
C TYR A 41 -15.55 -4.40 7.67
N LYS A 42 -15.31 -5.24 8.69
CA LYS A 42 -15.09 -4.81 10.07
C LYS A 42 -13.61 -5.00 10.38
N ILE A 43 -12.88 -3.90 10.50
CA ILE A 43 -11.41 -3.90 10.65
C ILE A 43 -10.95 -2.87 11.67
N ARG A 44 -9.77 -3.06 12.24
CA ARG A 44 -9.14 -2.07 13.11
C ARG A 44 -8.52 -0.98 12.25
N ILE A 45 -8.84 0.29 12.52
CA ILE A 45 -8.28 1.44 11.79
C ILE A 45 -7.84 2.48 12.84
N PRO A 46 -6.57 2.91 12.84
CA PRO A 46 -6.13 4.01 13.71
C PRO A 46 -6.98 5.27 13.49
N LYS A 47 -7.29 5.99 14.57
CA LYS A 47 -8.07 7.24 14.47
C LYS A 47 -7.35 8.33 13.69
N ASP A 48 -6.03 8.32 13.74
CA ASP A 48 -5.12 9.22 13.04
C ASP A 48 -4.69 8.69 11.66
N ALA A 49 -5.31 7.62 11.16
CA ALA A 49 -5.05 7.13 9.82
C ALA A 49 -5.38 8.22 8.78
N VAL A 50 -4.38 8.56 7.97
CA VAL A 50 -4.46 9.54 6.89
C VAL A 50 -4.21 8.86 5.55
N THR A 51 -4.91 9.31 4.54
CA THR A 51 -4.73 8.92 3.14
C THR A 51 -3.56 9.67 2.51
N THR A 52 -3.04 9.16 1.39
CA THR A 52 -2.16 9.96 0.53
C THR A 52 -2.88 11.20 0.03
N GLY A 53 -2.12 12.23 -0.32
CA GLY A 53 -2.66 13.39 -1.00
C GLY A 53 -3.20 13.11 -2.41
N GLY A 54 -3.71 14.15 -3.05
CA GLY A 54 -4.28 14.08 -4.39
C GLY A 54 -5.68 13.45 -4.41
N SER A 55 -6.19 13.15 -5.61
CA SER A 55 -7.55 12.60 -5.79
C SER A 55 -7.67 11.10 -5.53
N ASP A 56 -6.54 10.39 -5.53
CA ASP A 56 -6.54 8.93 -5.42
C ASP A 56 -6.72 8.46 -3.99
N GLN A 57 -6.27 9.25 -3.00
CA GLN A 57 -6.53 9.01 -1.57
C GLN A 57 -6.27 7.55 -1.18
N HIS A 58 -5.09 7.04 -1.54
CA HIS A 58 -4.67 5.69 -1.24
C HIS A 58 -4.39 5.53 0.25
N LEU A 59 -4.68 4.35 0.78
CA LEU A 59 -4.35 3.98 2.15
C LEU A 59 -4.24 2.46 2.24
N SER A 60 -3.17 1.97 2.86
CA SER A 60 -3.02 0.56 3.22
C SER A 60 -3.09 0.43 4.73
N ILE A 61 -3.96 -0.43 5.24
CA ILE A 61 -4.16 -0.62 6.68
C ILE A 61 -3.72 -2.03 7.04
N LEU A 62 -2.59 -2.15 7.74
CA LEU A 62 -2.09 -3.43 8.24
C LEU A 62 -2.86 -3.79 9.51
N GLN A 63 -3.44 -4.99 9.56
CA GLN A 63 -4.18 -5.44 10.72
C GLN A 63 -3.25 -5.95 11.84
N PRO A 64 -3.72 -5.94 13.11
CA PRO A 64 -2.88 -6.30 14.26
C PRO A 64 -2.38 -7.76 14.25
N ASP A 65 -2.98 -8.63 13.42
CA ASP A 65 -2.55 -10.02 13.25
C ASP A 65 -1.25 -10.17 12.43
N GLY A 66 -0.77 -9.08 11.81
CA GLY A 66 0.45 -9.09 11.00
C GLY A 66 0.33 -9.90 9.69
N ARG A 67 -0.86 -10.41 9.35
CA ARG A 67 -1.10 -11.22 8.17
C ARG A 67 -1.85 -10.47 7.09
N TRP A 68 -2.87 -9.70 7.47
CA TRP A 68 -3.76 -9.07 6.50
C TRP A 68 -3.54 -7.57 6.40
N ALA A 69 -3.57 -7.07 5.16
CA ALA A 69 -3.70 -5.66 4.87
C ALA A 69 -4.98 -5.38 4.09
N TYR A 70 -5.55 -4.19 4.30
CA TYR A 70 -6.66 -3.67 3.52
C TYR A 70 -6.18 -2.46 2.74
N GLU A 71 -6.15 -2.59 1.43
CA GLU A 71 -5.63 -1.59 0.50
C GLU A 71 -6.79 -0.87 -0.18
N LEU A 72 -6.76 0.46 -0.10
CA LEU A 72 -7.89 1.32 -0.44
C LEU A 72 -7.55 2.25 -1.59
N TYR A 73 -8.54 2.50 -2.44
CA TYR A 73 -8.53 3.57 -3.44
C TYR A 73 -9.74 4.49 -3.24
N LYS A 74 -9.52 5.80 -3.34
CA LYS A 74 -10.47 6.86 -2.99
C LYS A 74 -11.06 6.65 -1.60
N ALA A 75 -10.19 6.44 -0.61
CA ALA A 75 -10.63 6.29 0.76
C ALA A 75 -11.10 7.63 1.32
N THR A 76 -12.13 7.58 2.16
CA THR A 76 -12.66 8.76 2.84
C THR A 76 -13.09 8.36 4.24
N LYS A 77 -12.53 9.05 5.25
CA LYS A 77 -12.96 8.91 6.64
C LYS A 77 -14.30 9.62 6.80
N GLN A 78 -15.31 8.89 7.27
CA GLN A 78 -16.62 9.44 7.59
C GLN A 78 -16.73 9.76 9.09
N SER A 79 -16.15 8.89 9.92
CA SER A 79 -15.99 9.06 11.37
C SER A 79 -14.85 8.19 11.89
N ASP A 80 -14.58 8.21 13.19
CA ASP A 80 -13.61 7.30 13.84
C ASP A 80 -13.96 5.81 13.69
N THR A 81 -15.20 5.47 13.33
CA THR A 81 -15.69 4.09 13.21
C THR A 81 -16.34 3.81 11.85
N ALA A 82 -16.25 4.73 10.89
CA ALA A 82 -16.82 4.58 9.56
C ALA A 82 -15.90 5.15 8.48
N TRP A 83 -15.62 4.33 7.46
CA TRP A 83 -14.83 4.68 6.29
C TRP A 83 -15.52 4.19 5.02
N THR A 84 -15.32 4.92 3.93
CA THR A 84 -15.74 4.50 2.58
C THR A 84 -14.54 4.47 1.66
N SER A 85 -14.58 3.59 0.66
CA SER A 85 -13.56 3.53 -0.39
C SER A 85 -14.18 3.05 -1.70
N ASN A 86 -13.71 3.51 -2.86
CA ASN A 86 -14.18 3.01 -4.15
C ASN A 86 -13.71 1.58 -4.46
N ARG A 87 -12.61 1.14 -3.86
CA ARG A 87 -12.08 -0.20 -4.05
C ARG A 87 -11.35 -0.61 -2.79
N VAL A 88 -11.73 -1.76 -2.25
CA VAL A 88 -11.08 -2.38 -1.11
C VAL A 88 -10.50 -3.71 -1.56
N VAL A 89 -9.19 -3.87 -1.43
CA VAL A 89 -8.49 -5.14 -1.65
C VAL A 89 -8.00 -5.67 -0.31
N LYS A 90 -8.35 -6.91 0.01
CA LYS A 90 -7.82 -7.63 1.17
C LYS A 90 -6.60 -8.45 0.73
N THR A 91 -5.43 -8.07 1.19
CA THR A 91 -4.14 -8.65 0.77
C THR A 91 -3.57 -9.51 1.90
N ASP A 92 -3.17 -10.76 1.58
CA ASP A 92 -2.33 -11.57 2.47
C ASP A 92 -0.87 -11.11 2.31
N LEU A 93 -0.25 -10.62 3.38
CA LEU A 93 1.12 -10.10 3.38
C LEU A 93 2.18 -11.18 3.10
N PHE A 94 1.80 -12.46 3.14
CA PHE A 94 2.64 -13.60 2.79
C PHE A 94 2.41 -14.11 1.36
N SER A 95 1.50 -13.49 0.60
CA SER A 95 1.29 -13.80 -0.82
C SER A 95 2.29 -13.11 -1.73
N ASP A 96 2.25 -13.46 -3.02
CA ASP A 96 3.03 -12.78 -4.07
C ASP A 96 2.48 -11.39 -4.43
N GLY A 97 1.32 -10.98 -3.91
CA GLY A 97 0.71 -9.67 -4.16
C GLY A 97 0.30 -9.40 -5.62
N LEU A 98 0.31 -10.42 -6.49
CA LEU A 98 0.02 -10.28 -7.94
C LEU A 98 -1.43 -10.56 -8.30
N LYS A 99 -2.19 -11.19 -7.39
CA LYS A 99 -3.58 -11.57 -7.64
C LYS A 99 -4.52 -10.36 -7.81
N ASP A 100 -4.31 -9.32 -7.00
CA ASP A 100 -5.12 -8.10 -7.01
C ASP A 100 -4.41 -6.95 -6.28
N GLY A 101 -4.87 -5.71 -6.50
CA GLY A 101 -4.41 -4.50 -5.83
C GLY A 101 -5.34 -3.31 -6.03
N SER A 102 -5.23 -2.30 -5.15
CA SER A 102 -6.08 -1.10 -5.26
C SER A 102 -5.51 0.01 -6.13
N ARG A 103 -4.24 -0.05 -6.52
CA ARG A 103 -3.64 0.87 -7.50
C ARG A 103 -3.94 0.43 -8.94
N ALA A 104 -3.76 1.32 -9.91
CA ALA A 104 -4.13 1.10 -11.31
C ALA A 104 -3.51 -0.15 -11.96
N SER A 105 -2.29 -0.52 -11.57
CA SER A 105 -1.62 -1.73 -12.05
C SER A 105 -2.19 -3.04 -11.49
N SER A 106 -3.21 -2.99 -10.62
CA SER A 106 -3.89 -4.14 -10.01
C SER A 106 -2.95 -5.11 -9.25
N ILE A 107 -1.86 -4.59 -8.71
CA ILE A 107 -0.96 -5.32 -7.81
C ILE A 107 -0.90 -4.60 -6.47
N SER A 108 -0.60 -5.35 -5.42
CA SER A 108 -0.59 -4.84 -4.05
C SER A 108 0.23 -3.55 -3.92
N HIS A 109 -0.30 -2.63 -3.13
CA HIS A 109 0.40 -1.46 -2.63
C HIS A 109 1.72 -1.78 -1.93
N LEU A 110 1.75 -2.93 -1.24
CA LEU A 110 2.79 -3.28 -0.28
C LEU A 110 3.81 -4.27 -0.84
N ILE A 111 3.46 -5.01 -1.89
CA ILE A 111 4.40 -5.94 -2.51
C ILE A 111 5.51 -5.18 -3.26
N GLY A 112 6.75 -5.62 -3.06
CA GLY A 112 7.93 -4.99 -3.63
C GLY A 112 8.43 -3.76 -2.86
N LEU A 113 7.74 -3.32 -1.79
CA LEU A 113 8.26 -2.30 -0.90
C LEU A 113 9.38 -2.88 -0.04
N ILE A 114 10.54 -2.23 -0.07
CA ILE A 114 11.65 -2.54 0.83
C ILE A 114 11.30 -1.99 2.23
N ARG A 115 11.38 -2.84 3.24
CA ARG A 115 11.00 -2.54 4.62
C ARG A 115 12.23 -2.17 5.45
N THR A 116 12.02 -1.42 6.52
CA THR A 116 13.11 -0.93 7.38
C THR A 116 13.95 -2.04 7.98
N HIS A 117 13.35 -3.14 8.43
CA HIS A 117 14.08 -4.29 8.97
C HIS A 117 14.89 -5.02 7.90
N GLU A 118 14.39 -5.11 6.66
CA GLU A 118 15.10 -5.74 5.53
C GLU A 118 16.38 -4.98 5.16
N VAL A 119 16.35 -3.64 5.28
CA VAL A 119 17.54 -2.79 5.14
C VAL A 119 18.52 -3.04 6.28
N ALA A 120 18.04 -3.08 7.53
CA ALA A 120 18.88 -3.33 8.71
C ALA A 120 19.58 -4.69 8.65
N GLU A 121 18.86 -5.72 8.19
CA GLU A 121 19.34 -7.09 8.04
C GLU A 121 20.12 -7.33 6.73
N LYS A 122 20.17 -6.33 5.83
CA LYS A 122 20.79 -6.42 4.49
C LYS A 122 20.24 -7.59 3.66
N LYS A 123 18.95 -7.89 3.85
CA LYS A 123 18.27 -9.02 3.22
C LYS A 123 16.86 -8.61 2.83
N ILE A 124 16.56 -8.66 1.53
CA ILE A 124 15.24 -8.37 0.97
C ILE A 124 14.68 -9.69 0.40
N PRO A 125 13.98 -10.52 1.19
CA PRO A 125 13.59 -11.88 0.81
C PRO A 125 12.27 -11.91 0.02
N HIS A 126 12.03 -10.92 -0.84
CA HIS A 126 10.83 -10.84 -1.68
C HIS A 126 11.15 -10.25 -3.05
N ALA A 127 10.25 -10.45 -4.02
CA ALA A 127 10.39 -9.85 -5.34
C ALA A 127 10.31 -8.32 -5.27
N LEU A 128 11.08 -7.63 -6.12
CA LEU A 128 11.07 -6.17 -6.22
C LEU A 128 10.25 -5.72 -7.44
N ALA A 129 9.49 -4.63 -7.27
CA ALA A 129 8.87 -3.91 -8.37
C ALA A 129 9.78 -2.73 -8.74
N ILE A 130 10.42 -2.80 -9.90
CA ILE A 130 11.41 -1.80 -10.35
C ILE A 130 11.00 -1.27 -11.72
N GLY A 131 10.94 0.05 -11.86
CA GLY A 131 10.91 0.70 -13.17
C GLY A 131 12.32 0.78 -13.72
N LEU A 132 12.57 0.12 -14.85
CA LEU A 132 13.85 0.16 -15.56
C LEU A 132 13.66 0.84 -16.92
N PRO A 133 14.64 1.62 -17.41
CA PRO A 133 14.61 2.07 -18.80
C PRO A 133 14.79 0.88 -19.75
N ASP A 134 14.23 0.97 -20.96
CA ASP A 134 14.25 -0.12 -21.95
C ASP A 134 15.68 -0.57 -22.29
N GLU A 135 16.66 0.33 -22.26
CA GLU A 135 18.06 0.01 -22.52
C GLU A 135 18.71 -0.85 -21.42
N ALA A 136 18.11 -0.87 -20.22
CA ALA A 136 18.56 -1.71 -19.11
C ALA A 136 17.91 -3.10 -19.11
N LEU A 137 16.87 -3.33 -19.93
CA LEU A 137 16.28 -4.65 -20.11
C LEU A 137 17.11 -5.45 -21.11
N LYS A 138 17.57 -6.63 -20.71
CA LYS A 138 18.25 -7.55 -21.61
C LYS A 138 17.22 -8.01 -22.66
N LYS A 139 17.38 -7.58 -23.90
CA LYS A 139 16.60 -8.11 -25.02
C LYS A 139 17.01 -9.57 -25.20
N GLY A 140 16.04 -10.47 -25.03
CA GLY A 140 16.22 -11.90 -25.26
C GLY A 140 16.53 -12.20 -26.72
#